data_AF-A0A939XXB3-F1
#
_entry.id   AF-A0A939XXB3-F1
#
_cell.length_a   1.000
_cell.length_b   1.000
_cell.length_c   1.000
_cell.angle_alpha   90.00
_cell.angle_beta   90.00
_cell.angle_gamma   90.00
#
_symmetry.space_group_name_H-M   'P 1'
#
loop_
_entity.id
_entity.type
_entity.pdbx_description
1 polymer ?
#
loop_
_entity_poly.entity_id
_entity_poly.type
_entity_poly.pdbx_seq_one_letter_code
_entity_poly.pdbx_strand_id
1 'polypeptide(L)'
;HPGVGVRWLEKRLLGCREQLLEMYARCLAHGLLVPRSGWLFEWRGGVAEEALNALWAAFSVLASEYPRPEAEDAWDSVAEEICGLCRGALEGTEALLLGQRAEGQCAGLIRKGALESRRLALFGADDEGGMYGRLLSLLGWVLFVQLQGGA
;
A
#
# COMPACT_ATOMS: atom_id res chain seq x y z
N HIS A 1 -8.77 10.90 -0.26
CA HIS A 1 -9.78 11.70 0.47
C HIS A 1 -9.07 12.81 1.26
N PRO A 2 -9.37 14.10 1.05
CA PRO A 2 -8.73 15.22 1.75
C PRO A 2 -9.35 15.57 3.12
N GLY A 3 -10.16 14.69 3.71
CA GLY A 3 -10.99 15.02 4.89
C GLY A 3 -10.51 14.48 6.24
N VAL A 4 -9.46 13.65 6.26
CA VAL A 4 -8.93 13.13 7.52
C VAL A 4 -7.86 14.10 8.01
N GLY A 5 -8.20 14.89 9.04
CA GLY A 5 -7.28 15.86 9.63
C GLY A 5 -6.00 15.17 10.06
N VAL A 6 -4.86 15.60 9.51
CA VAL A 6 -3.56 15.04 9.87
C VAL A 6 -3.15 15.58 11.24
N ARG A 7 -2.88 14.67 12.17
CA ARG A 7 -2.45 14.98 13.54
C ARG A 7 -1.05 14.47 13.85
N TRP A 8 -0.65 13.36 13.24
CA TRP A 8 0.73 12.88 13.33
C TRP A 8 1.56 13.43 12.17
N LEU A 9 2.46 14.37 12.49
CA LEU A 9 3.29 15.11 11.52
C LEU A 9 4.63 14.43 11.21
N GLU A 10 4.75 13.13 11.45
CA GLU A 10 5.98 12.39 11.17
C GLU A 10 6.18 12.24 9.65
N LYS A 11 7.36 12.65 9.18
CA LYS A 11 7.62 12.85 7.75
C LYS A 11 7.61 11.55 6.96
N ARG A 12 8.11 10.45 7.52
CA ARG A 12 8.16 9.14 6.84
C ARG A 12 6.76 8.58 6.69
N LEU A 13 5.90 8.74 7.70
CA LEU A 13 4.49 8.33 7.67
C LEU A 13 3.73 9.08 6.57
N LEU A 14 3.87 10.41 6.55
CA LEU A 14 3.23 11.24 5.51
C LEU A 14 3.80 10.94 4.12
N GLY A 15 5.11 10.71 4.01
CA GLY A 15 5.76 10.31 2.77
C GLY A 15 5.25 8.98 2.23
N CYS A 16 4.97 7.99 3.08
CA CYS A 16 4.35 6.73 2.65
C CYS A 16 2.92 6.94 2.14
N ARG A 17 2.13 7.79 2.80
CA ARG A 17 0.78 8.16 2.36
C ARG A 17 0.79 8.87 1.01
N GLU A 18 1.70 9.80 0.83
CA GLU A 18 1.86 10.54 -0.43
C GLU A 18 2.25 9.61 -1.57
N GLN A 19 3.25 8.74 -1.38
CA GLN A 19 3.63 7.75 -2.39
C GLN A 19 2.46 6.84 -2.80
N LEU A 20 1.63 6.42 -1.85
CA LEU A 20 0.45 5.62 -2.12
C LEU A 20 -0.57 6.41 -2.97
N LEU A 21 -0.84 7.68 -2.63
CA LEU A 21 -1.70 8.57 -3.42
C LEU A 21 -1.16 8.83 -4.83
N GLU A 22 0.14 9.04 -4.96
CA GLU A 22 0.80 9.21 -6.25
C GLU A 22 0.65 7.97 -7.12
N MET A 23 0.88 6.78 -6.56
CA MET A 23 0.69 5.53 -7.28
C MET A 23 -0.77 5.35 -7.72
N TYR A 24 -1.76 5.66 -6.86
CA TYR A 24 -3.17 5.68 -7.26
C TYR A 24 -3.42 6.64 -8.44
N ALA A 25 -2.88 7.86 -8.37
CA ALA A 25 -3.03 8.85 -9.43
C ALA A 25 -2.40 8.39 -10.75
N ARG A 26 -1.19 7.81 -10.72
CA ARG A 26 -0.52 7.24 -11.90
C ARG A 26 -1.32 6.09 -12.49
N CYS A 27 -1.77 5.14 -11.65
CA CYS A 27 -2.56 4.00 -12.11
C CYS A 27 -3.90 4.44 -12.72
N LEU A 28 -4.55 5.46 -12.16
CA LEU A 28 -5.76 6.06 -12.75
C LEU A 28 -5.47 6.71 -14.10
N ALA A 29 -4.41 7.52 -14.19
CA ALA A 29 -4.01 8.21 -15.42
C ALA A 29 -3.66 7.21 -16.56
N HIS A 30 -3.10 6.05 -16.22
CA HIS A 30 -2.80 4.98 -17.17
C HIS A 30 -3.98 4.04 -17.47
N GLY A 31 -5.16 4.30 -16.88
CA GLY A 31 -6.35 3.45 -17.04
C GLY A 31 -6.18 2.04 -16.48
N LEU A 32 -5.34 1.91 -15.43
CA LEU A 32 -5.09 0.68 -14.68
C LEU A 32 -6.08 0.51 -13.52
N LEU A 33 -6.77 1.59 -13.15
CA LEU A 33 -7.84 1.66 -12.15
C LEU A 33 -9.13 2.19 -12.77
N VAL A 34 -10.27 1.70 -12.29
CA VAL A 34 -11.59 2.26 -12.62
C VAL A 34 -12.18 2.88 -11.35
N PRO A 35 -12.53 4.18 -11.35
CA PRO A 35 -13.16 4.79 -10.18
C PRO A 35 -14.55 4.22 -9.96
N ARG A 36 -14.83 3.69 -8.76
CA ARG A 36 -16.16 3.24 -8.32
C ARG A 36 -16.89 4.34 -7.53
N SER A 37 -16.18 5.03 -6.65
CA SER A 37 -16.68 6.15 -5.84
C SER A 37 -15.55 7.14 -5.53
N GLY A 38 -15.82 8.22 -4.77
CA GLY A 38 -14.80 9.19 -4.34
C GLY A 38 -13.70 8.62 -3.42
N TRP A 39 -13.82 7.35 -3.00
CA TRP A 39 -12.89 6.68 -2.09
C TRP A 39 -12.63 5.20 -2.43
N LEU A 40 -13.28 4.65 -3.46
CA LEU A 40 -13.15 3.26 -3.87
C LEU A 40 -12.75 3.18 -5.34
N PHE A 41 -11.71 2.38 -5.63
CA PHE A 41 -11.22 2.11 -6.97
C PHE A 41 -11.30 0.61 -7.21
N GLU A 42 -11.86 0.22 -8.35
CA GLU A 42 -11.80 -1.16 -8.83
C GLU A 42 -10.46 -1.36 -9.55
N TRP A 43 -9.70 -2.33 -9.08
CA TRP A 43 -8.42 -2.70 -9.66
C TRP A 43 -8.61 -3.66 -10.85
N ARG A 44 -7.73 -3.59 -11.85
CA ARG A 44 -7.63 -4.65 -12.85
C ARG A 44 -7.14 -5.94 -12.21
N GLY A 45 -7.61 -7.08 -12.72
CA GLY A 45 -7.36 -8.41 -12.13
C GLY A 45 -5.88 -8.73 -11.90
N GLY A 46 -5.58 -9.41 -10.80
CA GLY A 46 -4.22 -9.80 -10.39
C GLY A 46 -3.56 -8.88 -9.36
N VAL A 47 -4.29 -7.90 -8.85
CA VAL A 47 -3.93 -7.10 -7.68
C VAL A 47 -4.84 -7.47 -6.51
N ALA A 48 -4.28 -7.62 -5.32
CA ALA A 48 -5.05 -7.79 -4.08
C ALA A 48 -5.61 -6.42 -3.64
N GLU A 49 -6.84 -6.10 -4.07
CA GLU A 49 -7.50 -4.83 -3.75
C GLU A 49 -7.64 -4.62 -2.24
N GLU A 50 -7.95 -5.70 -1.52
CA GLU A 50 -8.11 -5.72 -0.06
C GLU A 50 -6.84 -5.27 0.65
N ALA A 51 -5.67 -5.74 0.19
CA ALA A 51 -4.39 -5.39 0.79
C ALA A 51 -4.05 -3.90 0.62
N LEU A 52 -4.37 -3.33 -0.54
CA LEU A 52 -4.17 -1.91 -0.85
C LEU A 52 -5.13 -1.01 -0.07
N ASN A 53 -6.40 -1.40 0.01
CA ASN A 53 -7.41 -0.69 0.80
C ASN A 53 -7.05 -0.73 2.30
N ALA A 54 -6.60 -1.89 2.81
CA ALA A 54 -6.12 -2.03 4.17
C ALA A 54 -4.89 -1.16 4.44
N LEU A 55 -3.95 -1.08 3.49
CA LEU A 55 -2.77 -0.23 3.59
C LEU A 55 -3.14 1.26 3.66
N TRP A 56 -4.03 1.71 2.78
CA TRP A 56 -4.54 3.08 2.78
C TRP A 56 -5.25 3.43 4.10
N ALA A 57 -6.10 2.52 4.59
CA ALA A 57 -6.82 2.68 5.84
C ALA A 57 -5.84 2.78 7.02
N ALA A 58 -4.87 1.87 7.11
CA ALA A 58 -3.89 1.83 8.18
C ALA A 58 -3.09 3.13 8.29
N PHE A 59 -2.54 3.60 7.17
CA PHE A 59 -1.82 4.87 7.16
C PHE A 59 -2.72 6.08 7.46
N SER A 60 -3.96 6.06 6.97
CA SER A 60 -4.90 7.15 7.22
C SER A 60 -5.28 7.26 8.69
N VAL A 61 -5.51 6.13 9.36
CA VAL A 61 -5.82 6.08 10.80
C VAL A 61 -4.61 6.52 11.63
N LEU A 62 -3.41 6.00 11.33
CA LEU A 62 -2.19 6.43 12.04
C LEU A 62 -1.99 7.94 11.92
N ALA A 63 -2.10 8.49 10.71
CA ALA A 63 -1.90 9.92 10.48
C ALA A 63 -3.01 10.80 11.10
N SER A 64 -4.19 10.25 11.40
CA SER A 64 -5.34 11.02 11.90
C SER A 64 -5.40 11.17 13.41
N GLU A 65 -4.65 10.36 14.14
CA GLU A 65 -4.64 10.36 15.60
C GLU A 65 -3.46 11.18 16.12
N TYR A 66 -3.60 11.73 17.34
CA TYR A 66 -2.44 12.28 18.03
C TYR A 66 -1.54 11.12 18.45
N PRO A 67 -0.25 11.13 18.09
CA PRO A 67 0.63 10.03 18.42
C PRO A 67 0.77 9.90 19.94
N ARG A 68 0.71 8.68 20.43
CA ARG A 68 1.13 8.37 21.80
C ARG A 68 2.64 8.16 21.84
N PRO A 69 3.33 8.49 22.95
CA PRO A 69 4.77 8.29 23.06
C PRO A 69 5.20 6.86 22.70
N GLU A 70 4.45 5.85 23.17
CA GLU A 70 4.76 4.44 22.88
C GLU A 70 4.58 4.09 21.40
N ALA A 71 3.65 4.76 20.72
CA ALA A 71 3.43 4.58 19.29
C ALA A 71 4.50 5.28 18.46
N GLU A 72 5.04 6.42 18.93
CA GLU A 72 6.20 7.07 18.31
C GLU A 72 7.43 6.17 18.39
N ASP A 73 7.72 5.61 19.57
CA ASP A 73 8.81 4.65 19.76
C ASP A 73 8.61 3.40 18.88
N ALA A 74 7.38 2.87 18.84
CA ALA A 74 7.05 1.74 17.99
C ALA A 74 7.28 2.09 16.51
N TRP A 75 6.74 3.20 16.03
CA TRP A 75 6.93 3.67 14.67
C TRP A 75 8.41 3.81 14.33
N ASP A 76 9.19 4.49 15.16
CA ASP A 76 10.61 4.74 14.91
C ASP A 76 11.41 3.44 14.75
N SER A 77 11.05 2.39 15.50
CA SER A 77 11.71 1.09 15.40
C SER A 77 11.49 0.35 14.06
N VAL A 78 10.41 0.65 13.34
CA VAL A 78 10.01 -0.05 12.09
C VAL A 78 9.88 0.88 10.88
N ALA A 79 9.99 2.19 11.07
CA ALA A 79 9.72 3.18 10.03
C ALA A 79 10.59 3.00 8.79
N GLU A 80 11.88 2.66 8.96
CA GLU A 80 12.79 2.42 7.83
C GLU A 80 12.35 1.20 7.02
N GLU A 81 11.98 0.10 7.69
CA GLU A 81 11.48 -1.11 7.04
C GLU A 81 10.14 -0.82 6.32
N ILE A 82 9.21 -0.14 6.98
CA ILE A 82 7.93 0.28 6.37
C ILE A 82 8.18 1.14 5.13
N CYS A 83 9.09 2.12 5.18
CA CYS A 83 9.38 2.98 4.04
C CYS A 83 9.97 2.19 2.86
N GLY A 84 10.93 1.29 3.14
CA GLY A 84 11.55 0.45 2.13
C GLY A 84 10.55 -0.50 1.46
N LEU A 85 9.74 -1.19 2.27
CA LEU A 85 8.69 -2.06 1.76
C LEU A 85 7.61 -1.29 1.01
N CYS A 86 7.20 -0.11 1.50
CA CYS A 86 6.18 0.72 0.87
C CYS A 86 6.63 1.12 -0.53
N ARG A 87 7.85 1.63 -0.68
CA ARG A 87 8.41 1.97 -2.00
C ARG A 87 8.43 0.76 -2.93
N GLY A 88 9.00 -0.36 -2.48
CA GLY A 88 9.11 -1.58 -3.29
C GLY A 88 7.76 -2.17 -3.69
N ALA A 89 6.79 -2.15 -2.77
CA ALA A 89 5.44 -2.64 -3.01
C ALA A 89 4.71 -1.79 -4.05
N LEU A 90 4.77 -0.46 -3.93
CA LEU A 90 4.06 0.46 -4.84
C LEU A 90 4.69 0.43 -6.25
N GLU A 91 6.02 0.49 -6.35
CA GLU A 91 6.74 0.34 -7.63
C GLU A 91 6.45 -1.00 -8.29
N GLY A 92 6.43 -2.08 -7.49
CA GLY A 92 6.13 -3.42 -7.99
C GLY A 92 4.68 -3.57 -8.44
N THR A 93 3.70 -2.98 -7.74
CA THR A 93 2.28 -2.97 -8.14
C THR A 93 2.10 -2.25 -9.48
N GLU A 94 2.72 -1.09 -9.65
CA GLU A 94 2.67 -0.34 -10.91
C GLU A 94 3.31 -1.16 -12.06
N ALA A 95 4.48 -1.75 -11.82
CA ALA A 95 5.15 -2.60 -12.81
C ALA A 95 4.37 -3.88 -13.15
N LEU A 96 3.63 -4.44 -12.20
CA LEU A 96 2.73 -5.58 -12.44
C LEU A 96 1.61 -5.19 -13.38
N LEU A 97 0.90 -4.10 -13.08
CA LEU A 97 -0.24 -3.61 -13.85
C LEU A 97 0.16 -3.18 -15.27
N LEU A 98 1.29 -2.47 -15.40
CA LEU A 98 1.85 -2.11 -16.71
C LEU A 98 2.25 -3.35 -17.51
N GLY A 99 2.86 -4.35 -16.86
CA GLY A 99 3.23 -5.62 -17.48
C GLY A 99 2.02 -6.41 -17.99
N GLN A 100 0.95 -6.51 -17.18
CA GLN A 100 -0.30 -7.15 -17.58
C GLN A 100 -0.96 -6.43 -18.76
N ARG A 101 -0.96 -5.09 -18.74
CA ARG A 101 -1.48 -4.29 -19.86
C ARG A 101 -0.68 -4.56 -21.14
N ALA A 102 0.64 -4.57 -21.05
CA ALA A 102 1.51 -4.78 -22.21
C ALA A 102 1.33 -6.18 -22.80
N GLU A 103 1.24 -7.22 -21.96
CA GLU A 103 0.98 -8.59 -22.38
C GLU A 103 -0.40 -8.73 -23.04
N GLY A 104 -1.43 -8.03 -22.53
CA GLY A 104 -2.75 -7.98 -23.14
C GLY A 104 -2.80 -7.27 -24.50
N GLN A 105 -1.82 -6.42 -24.81
CA GLN A 105 -1.69 -5.74 -26.11
C GLN A 105 -0.79 -6.51 -27.09
N CYS A 106 0.24 -7.18 -26.58
CA CYS A 106 1.20 -7.95 -27.37
C CYS A 106 1.59 -9.22 -26.61
N ALA A 107 0.97 -10.34 -26.97
CA ALA A 107 1.24 -11.62 -26.33
C ALA A 107 2.69 -12.07 -26.55
N GLY A 108 3.35 -12.55 -25.49
CA GLY A 108 4.73 -13.00 -25.50
C GLY A 108 5.77 -11.90 -25.28
N LEU A 109 5.34 -10.67 -25.00
CA LEU A 109 6.25 -9.56 -24.68
C LEU A 109 6.90 -9.76 -23.31
N ILE A 110 6.15 -10.28 -22.34
CA ILE A 110 6.63 -10.56 -20.99
C ILE A 110 7.05 -12.04 -20.89
N ARG A 111 8.20 -12.28 -20.25
CA ARG A 111 8.68 -13.64 -19.98
C ARG A 111 7.61 -14.42 -19.22
N LYS A 112 7.32 -15.64 -19.69
CA LYS A 112 6.39 -16.57 -19.03
C LYS A 112 6.70 -16.70 -17.53
N GLY A 113 5.68 -16.52 -16.70
CA GLY A 113 5.79 -16.61 -15.24
C GLY A 113 6.31 -15.34 -14.55
N ALA A 114 6.84 -14.34 -15.26
CA ALA A 114 7.39 -13.14 -14.62
C ALA A 114 6.32 -12.29 -13.91
N LEU A 115 5.10 -12.20 -14.47
CA LEU A 115 3.97 -11.52 -13.83
C LEU A 115 3.52 -12.25 -12.56
N GLU A 116 3.47 -13.59 -12.62
CA GLU A 116 3.09 -14.43 -11.47
C GLU A 116 4.12 -14.34 -10.35
N SER A 117 5.42 -14.44 -10.67
CA SER A 117 6.48 -14.27 -9.68
C SER A 117 6.45 -12.89 -9.02
N ARG A 118 6.11 -11.84 -9.78
CA ARG A 118 5.95 -10.49 -9.24
C ARG A 118 4.71 -10.38 -8.35
N ARG A 119 3.58 -10.94 -8.77
CA ARG A 119 2.36 -11.01 -7.95
C ARG A 119 2.63 -11.71 -6.62
N LEU A 120 3.30 -12.87 -6.65
CA LEU A 120 3.68 -13.62 -5.45
C LEU A 120 4.63 -12.84 -4.53
N ALA A 121 5.61 -12.10 -5.08
CA ALA A 121 6.50 -11.27 -4.28
C ALA A 121 5.77 -10.11 -3.58
N LEU A 122 4.75 -9.54 -4.23
CA LEU A 122 3.96 -8.44 -3.69
C LEU A 122 2.96 -8.92 -2.64
N PHE A 123 2.16 -9.94 -2.97
CA PHE A 123 0.97 -10.31 -2.22
C PHE A 123 1.07 -11.66 -1.51
N GLY A 124 2.11 -12.45 -1.76
CA GLY A 124 2.22 -13.80 -1.22
C GLY A 124 1.29 -14.80 -1.91
N ALA A 125 1.25 -16.02 -1.39
CA ALA A 125 0.30 -17.04 -1.83
C ALA A 125 -1.11 -16.66 -1.32
N ASP A 126 -2.14 -16.91 -2.14
CA ASP A 126 -3.54 -16.61 -1.82
C ASP A 126 -3.79 -15.13 -1.42
N ASP A 127 -2.96 -14.21 -1.89
CA ASP A 127 -2.98 -12.79 -1.52
C ASP A 127 -2.75 -12.50 -0.02
N GLU A 128 -2.22 -13.48 0.73
CA GLU A 128 -1.89 -13.39 2.15
C GLU A 128 -0.36 -13.45 2.37
N GLY A 129 0.34 -12.33 2.14
CA GLY A 129 1.78 -12.25 2.41
C GLY A 129 2.54 -11.27 1.51
N GLY A 130 3.78 -11.63 1.19
CA GLY A 130 4.67 -10.79 0.39
C GLY A 130 4.99 -9.46 1.07
N MET A 131 5.35 -8.47 0.26
CA MET A 131 5.63 -7.12 0.73
C MET A 131 4.42 -6.48 1.42
N TYR A 132 3.21 -6.66 0.87
CA TYR A 132 1.98 -6.11 1.46
C TYR A 132 1.63 -6.74 2.80
N GLY A 133 1.73 -8.06 2.94
CA GLY A 133 1.49 -8.75 4.21
C GLY A 133 2.48 -8.33 5.29
N ARG A 134 3.76 -8.13 4.94
CA ARG A 134 4.76 -7.60 5.88
C ARG A 134 4.46 -6.16 6.28
N LEU A 135 4.11 -5.29 5.32
CA LEU A 135 3.68 -3.91 5.58
C LEU A 135 2.49 -3.85 6.54
N LEU A 136 1.43 -4.61 6.23
CA LEU A 136 0.21 -4.65 7.03
C LEU A 136 0.48 -5.19 8.44
N SER A 137 1.41 -6.14 8.58
CA SER A 137 1.81 -6.66 9.90
C SER A 137 2.51 -5.60 10.75
N LEU A 138 3.47 -4.87 10.17
CA LEU A 138 4.21 -3.81 10.85
C LEU A 138 3.29 -2.63 11.21
N LEU A 139 2.46 -2.18 10.26
CA LEU A 139 1.49 -1.11 10.49
C LEU A 139 0.43 -1.53 11.50
N GLY A 140 -0.03 -2.79 11.45
CA GLY A 140 -0.96 -3.36 12.41
C GLY A 140 -0.41 -3.35 13.83
N TRP A 141 0.89 -3.62 14.01
CA TRP A 141 1.55 -3.50 15.30
C TRP A 141 1.61 -2.05 15.80
N VAL A 142 2.03 -1.09 14.96
CA VAL A 142 2.04 0.33 15.35
C VAL A 142 0.64 0.82 15.68
N LEU A 143 -0.36 0.44 14.88
CA LEU A 143 -1.78 0.74 15.14
C LEU A 143 -2.25 0.14 16.46
N PHE A 144 -1.89 -1.11 16.75
CA PHE A 144 -2.21 -1.74 18.01
C PHE A 144 -1.64 -0.93 19.18
N VAL A 145 -0.35 -0.59 19.14
CA VAL A 145 0.30 0.26 20.16
C VAL A 145 -0.35 1.65 20.23
N GLN A 146 -0.83 2.20 19.11
CA GLN A 146 -1.55 3.48 19.03
C GLN A 146 -3.03 3.39 19.45
N LEU A 147 -3.63 2.20 19.58
CA LEU A 147 -5.01 2.01 20.06
C LEU A 147 -5.15 1.49 21.51
N GLN A 148 -4.21 0.67 22.00
CA GLN A 148 -4.24 0.02 23.34
C GLN A 148 -4.20 0.91 24.61
N GLY A 149 -3.94 2.20 24.52
CA GLY A 149 -4.01 3.18 25.62
C GLY A 149 -5.36 3.90 25.71
N GLY A 150 -6.41 3.35 25.12
CA GLY A 150 -7.79 3.83 25.25
C GLY A 150 -8.59 2.92 26.18
N ALA A 151 -8.72 3.37 27.44
CA ALA A 151 -9.47 2.80 28.58
C ALA A 151 -8.92 1.53 29.24
#